data_AF-A0A392RLI4-F1
#
_entry.id   AF-A0A392RLI4-F1
#
_cell.length_a   1.000
_cell.length_b   1.000
_cell.length_c   1.000
_cell.angle_alpha   90.00
_cell.angle_beta   90.00
_cell.angle_gamma   90.00
#
_symmetry.space_group_name_H-M   'P 1'
#
loop_
_entity.id
_entity.type
_entity.pdbx_description
1 polymer ?
#
loop_
_entity_poly.entity_id
_entity_poly.type
_entity_poly.pdbx_seq_one_letter_code
_entity_poly.pdbx_strand_id
1 'polypeptide(L)'
;MEAKTTIAVFAQGSNETLCEAWDRYKSMLRKCPNHGFDELTQIHIFRNGLLQQSKLLLDATAGGSLLSLSAADAIAIIEKMALSDRQ
;
A
#
# COMPACT_ATOMS: atom_id res chain seq x y z
N MET A 1 12.54 -13.90 -12.86
CA MET A 1 12.38 -13.97 -11.39
C MET A 1 12.42 -12.59 -10.73
N GLU A 2 12.51 -11.49 -11.50
CA GLU A 2 12.80 -10.15 -10.97
C GLU A 2 11.55 -9.37 -10.47
N ALA A 3 10.37 -9.62 -11.04
CA ALA A 3 9.16 -8.85 -10.74
C ALA A 3 8.64 -9.03 -9.29
N LYS A 4 8.86 -10.20 -8.68
CA LYS A 4 8.46 -10.45 -7.28
C LYS A 4 9.29 -9.61 -6.30
N THR A 5 10.58 -9.51 -6.56
CA THR A 5 11.50 -8.73 -5.73
C THR A 5 11.13 -7.25 -5.76
N THR A 6 10.75 -6.72 -6.92
CA THR A 6 10.34 -5.31 -7.04
C THR A 6 9.09 -4.98 -6.22
N ILE A 7 8.13 -5.91 -6.12
CA ILE A 7 6.96 -5.75 -5.26
C ILE A 7 7.41 -5.74 -3.79
N ALA A 8 8.21 -6.72 -3.37
CA ALA A 8 8.66 -6.85 -1.98
C ALA A 8 9.51 -5.66 -1.48
N VAL A 9 10.23 -4.97 -2.36
CA VAL A 9 11.04 -3.78 -2.06
C VAL A 9 10.33 -2.48 -2.44
N PHE A 10 9.00 -2.50 -2.55
CA PHE A 10 8.22 -1.30 -2.84
C PHE A 10 8.59 -0.16 -1.87
N ALA A 11 8.77 1.03 -2.43
CA ALA A 11 9.00 2.26 -1.68
C ALA A 11 8.25 3.40 -2.37
N GLN A 12 7.56 4.23 -1.60
CA GLN A 12 6.93 5.45 -2.07
C GLN A 12 8.01 6.49 -2.41
N GLY A 13 7.86 7.14 -3.56
CA GLY A 13 8.76 8.25 -3.94
C GLY A 13 8.57 9.48 -3.05
N SER A 14 9.61 10.28 -2.84
CA SER A 14 9.54 11.49 -2.00
C SER A 14 8.55 12.54 -2.52
N ASN A 15 8.26 12.52 -3.82
CA ASN A 15 7.34 13.44 -4.50
C ASN A 15 6.06 12.74 -4.93
N GLU A 16 5.88 11.47 -4.55
CA GLU A 16 4.73 10.65 -4.95
C GLU A 16 3.66 10.73 -3.88
N THR A 17 2.44 11.06 -4.26
CA THR A 17 1.32 11.10 -3.32
C THR A 17 0.90 9.69 -2.89
N LEU A 18 0.09 9.57 -1.83
CA LEU A 18 -0.39 8.25 -1.40
C LEU A 18 -1.21 7.58 -2.50
N CYS A 19 -2.00 8.37 -3.23
CA CYS A 19 -2.80 7.87 -4.33
C CYS A 19 -1.96 7.30 -5.47
N GLU A 20 -0.97 8.06 -5.93
CA GLU A 20 -0.04 7.63 -6.99
C GLU A 20 0.71 6.36 -6.58
N ALA A 21 1.21 6.32 -5.34
CA ALA A 21 1.89 5.17 -4.77
C ALA A 21 0.99 3.92 -4.75
N TRP A 22 -0.28 4.07 -4.36
CA TRP A 22 -1.24 2.96 -4.33
C TRP A 22 -1.57 2.43 -5.72
N ASP A 23 -1.80 3.32 -6.69
CA ASP A 23 -2.08 2.93 -8.07
C ASP A 23 -0.88 2.24 -8.73
N ARG A 24 0.34 2.74 -8.47
CA ARG A 24 1.58 2.10 -8.92
C ARG A 24 1.73 0.72 -8.32
N TYR A 25 1.50 0.56 -7.02
CA TYR A 25 1.59 -0.74 -6.35
C TYR A 25 0.58 -1.76 -6.94
N LYS A 26 -0.69 -1.36 -7.11
CA LYS A 26 -1.70 -2.20 -7.79
C LYS A 26 -1.32 -2.55 -9.23
N SER A 27 -0.64 -1.64 -9.94
CA SER A 27 -0.11 -1.91 -11.29
C SER A 27 1.00 -2.97 -11.26
N MET A 28 1.89 -2.92 -10.26
CA MET A 28 2.96 -3.91 -10.08
C MET A 28 2.39 -5.31 -9.79
N LEU A 29 1.37 -5.41 -8.94
CA LEU A 29 0.68 -6.67 -8.65
C LEU A 29 0.03 -7.26 -9.91
N ARG A 30 -0.71 -6.43 -10.68
CA ARG A 30 -1.35 -6.85 -11.94
C ARG A 30 -0.36 -7.31 -13.01
N LYS A 31 0.84 -6.71 -13.06
CA LYS A 31 1.93 -7.13 -13.96
C LYS A 31 2.58 -8.45 -13.56
N CYS A 32 2.38 -8.91 -12.32
CA CYS A 32 2.97 -10.15 -11.81
C CYS A 32 1.90 -11.05 -11.15
N PRO A 33 0.88 -11.55 -11.87
CA PRO A 33 -0.25 -12.27 -11.25
C PRO A 33 0.16 -13.52 -10.46
N ASN A 34 1.33 -14.12 -10.77
CA ASN A 34 1.90 -15.26 -10.05
C ASN A 34 2.85 -14.86 -8.90
N HIS A 35 2.70 -13.65 -8.34
CA HIS A 35 3.57 -13.14 -7.28
C HIS A 35 3.50 -14.02 -6.00
N GLY A 36 2.35 -14.62 -5.68
CA GLY A 36 2.20 -15.57 -4.57
C GLY A 36 2.16 -14.92 -3.18
N PHE A 37 1.81 -13.63 -3.13
CA PHE A 37 1.60 -12.90 -1.89
C PHE A 37 0.10 -12.89 -1.59
N ASP A 38 -0.28 -13.29 -0.38
CA ASP A 38 -1.64 -13.07 0.10
C ASP A 38 -1.91 -11.57 0.34
N GLU A 39 -3.16 -11.20 0.55
CA GLU A 39 -3.58 -9.80 0.68
C GLU A 39 -2.94 -9.10 1.90
N LEU A 40 -2.79 -9.80 3.04
CA LEU A 40 -2.14 -9.23 4.23
C LEU A 40 -0.66 -8.96 3.98
N THR A 41 0.03 -9.89 3.32
CA THR A 41 1.43 -9.70 2.91
C THR A 41 1.55 -8.51 1.94
N GLN A 42 0.63 -8.36 1.00
CA GLN A 42 0.61 -7.21 0.09
C GLN A 42 0.43 -5.88 0.83
N ILE A 43 -0.46 -5.83 1.84
CA ILE A 43 -0.66 -4.65 2.68
C ILE A 43 0.57 -4.34 3.52
N HIS A 44 1.21 -5.36 4.11
CA HIS A 44 2.45 -5.19 4.87
C HIS A 44 3.56 -4.58 4.02
N ILE A 45 3.77 -5.11 2.82
CA ILE A 45 4.77 -4.59 1.88
C ILE A 45 4.47 -3.14 1.51
N PHE A 46 3.23 -2.86 1.08
CA PHE A 46 2.82 -1.51 0.70
C PHE A 46 3.06 -0.53 1.85
N ARG A 47 2.50 -0.86 3.02
CA ARG A 47 2.59 -0.02 4.21
C ARG A 47 4.03 0.23 4.64
N ASN A 48 4.88 -0.80 4.66
CA ASN A 48 6.27 -0.65 5.03
C ASN A 48 7.08 0.18 4.02
N GLY A 49 6.69 0.16 2.75
CA GLY A 49 7.27 1.00 1.71
C GLY A 49 6.86 2.47 1.73
N LEU A 50 5.81 2.85 2.47
CA LEU A 50 5.36 4.23 2.52
C LEU A 50 6.30 5.16 3.29
N LEU A 51 6.25 6.44 2.95
CA LEU A 51 6.85 7.52 3.73
C LEU A 51 6.23 7.59 5.13
N GLN A 52 7.01 8.01 6.11
CA GLN A 52 6.56 8.06 7.52
C GLN A 52 5.28 8.89 7.69
N GLN A 53 5.12 9.98 6.94
CA GLN A 53 3.92 10.81 6.99
C GLN A 53 2.68 10.05 6.51
N SER A 54 2.76 9.39 5.36
CA SER A 54 1.65 8.57 4.81
C SER A 54 1.32 7.39 5.72
N LYS A 55 2.34 6.79 6.35
CA LYS A 55 2.16 5.75 7.38
C LYS A 55 1.34 6.27 8.56
N LEU A 56 1.73 7.39 9.16
CA LEU A 56 1.02 7.97 10.31
C LEU A 56 -0.43 8.33 9.96
N LEU A 57 -0.64 8.88 8.76
CA LEU A 57 -1.97 9.24 8.28
C LEU A 57 -2.91 8.02 8.14
N LEU A 58 -2.39 6.91 7.61
CA LEU A 58 -3.14 5.67 7.50
C LEU A 58 -3.48 5.08 8.87
N ASP A 59 -2.53 5.06 9.82
CA ASP A 59 -2.80 4.56 11.18
C ASP A 59 -3.82 5.44 11.92
N ALA A 60 -3.70 6.76 11.80
CA ALA A 60 -4.67 7.68 12.38
C ALA A 60 -6.08 7.42 11.85
N THR A 61 -6.21 7.15 10.55
CA THR A 61 -7.49 6.83 9.90
C THR A 61 -8.02 5.46 10.32
N ALA A 62 -7.13 4.50 10.54
CA ALA A 62 -7.47 3.18 11.07
C ALA A 62 -7.86 3.20 12.56
N GLY A 63 -7.63 4.31 13.27
CA GLY A 63 -7.81 4.38 14.72
C GLY A 63 -6.78 3.56 15.51
N GLY A 64 -5.64 3.25 14.88
CA GLY A 64 -4.64 2.32 15.41
C GLY A 64 -3.71 1.81 14.31
N SER A 65 -3.04 0.69 14.53
CA SER A 65 -2.17 0.10 13.50
C SER A 65 -3.03 -0.43 12.35
N LEU A 66 -2.83 0.07 11.12
CA LEU A 66 -3.47 -0.47 9.91
C LEU A 66 -3.24 -1.99 9.77
N LEU A 67 -2.08 -2.47 10.23
CA LEU A 67 -1.67 -3.87 10.14
C LEU A 67 -2.38 -4.78 11.15
N SER A 68 -3.13 -4.20 12.10
CA SER A 68 -3.97 -4.97 13.02
C SER A 68 -5.36 -5.27 12.46
N LEU A 69 -5.72 -4.66 11.33
CA LEU A 69 -7.02 -4.83 10.69
C LEU A 69 -7.05 -6.04 9.76
N SER A 70 -8.26 -6.46 9.38
CA SER A 70 -8.42 -7.42 8.29
C SER A 70 -7.92 -6.83 6.97
N ALA A 71 -7.57 -7.70 6.01
CA ALA A 71 -7.09 -7.24 4.71
C ALA A 71 -8.11 -6.32 4.01
N ALA A 72 -9.39 -6.68 4.08
CA ALA A 72 -10.47 -5.92 3.48
C ALA A 72 -10.60 -4.51 4.09
N ASP A 73 -10.56 -4.41 5.42
CA ASP A 73 -10.67 -3.11 6.11
C ASP A 73 -9.46 -2.22 5.82
N ALA A 74 -8.26 -2.79 5.82
CA ALA A 74 -7.04 -2.06 5.50
C ALA A 74 -7.05 -1.55 4.05
N ILE A 75 -7.49 -2.37 3.09
CA ILE A 75 -7.66 -1.94 1.69
C ILE A 75 -8.67 -0.81 1.60
N ALA A 76 -9.83 -0.93 2.24
CA ALA A 76 -10.86 0.10 2.22
C ALA A 76 -10.35 1.45 2.76
N ILE A 77 -9.54 1.44 3.82
CA ILE A 77 -8.89 2.65 4.37
C ILE A 77 -7.87 3.22 3.38
N ILE A 78 -7.00 2.38 2.81
CA ILE A 78 -6.00 2.83 1.82
C ILE A 78 -6.71 3.47 0.62
N GLU A 79 -7.77 2.84 0.10
CA GLU A 79 -8.55 3.37 -1.02
C GLU A 79 -9.25 4.68 -0.67
N LYS A 80 -9.87 4.76 0.51
CA LYS A 80 -10.50 5.99 0.98
C LYS A 80 -9.48 7.14 1.04
N MET A 81 -8.31 6.88 1.61
CA MET A 81 -7.26 7.91 1.74
C MET A 81 -6.64 8.27 0.40
N ALA A 82 -6.43 7.30 -0.48
CA ALA A 82 -5.99 7.53 -1.85
C ALA A 82 -7.00 8.37 -2.66
N LEU A 83 -8.30 8.20 -2.41
CA LEU A 83 -9.34 9.01 -3.05
C LEU A 83 -9.40 10.43 -2.50
N SER A 84 -9.24 10.60 -1.18
CA SER A 84 -9.20 11.92 -0.55
C SER A 84 -7.96 12.74 -0.93
N ASP A 85 -6.85 12.07 -1.25
CA ASP A 85 -5.60 12.70 -1.70
C ASP A 85 -5.67 13.26 -3.15
N ARG A 86 -6.69 12.87 -3.94
CA ARG A 86 -6.92 13.40 -5.29
C ARG A 86 -7.72 14.72 -5.34
N GLN A 87 -8.20 15.21 -4.19
CA GLN A 87 -9.01 16.44 -4.08
C GLN A 87 -8.18 17.61 -3.54
#